data_AF-A0AAN0LYG6-F1
#
_entry.id   AF-A0AAN0LYG6-F1
#
_cell.length_a   1.000
_cell.length_b   1.000
_cell.length_c   1.000
_cell.angle_alpha   90.00
_cell.angle_beta   90.00
_cell.angle_gamma   90.00
#
_symmetry.space_group_name_H-M   'P 1'
#
loop_
_entity.id
_entity.type
_entity.pdbx_description
1 polymer ?
#
loop_
_entity_poly.entity_id
_entity_poly.type
_entity_poly.pdbx_seq_one_letter_code
_entity_poly.pdbx_strand_id
1 'polypeptide(L)' 'MHEAIFKYNVIGRATPTQKLEFVKLLQEGKNRVAMTGDGLNDVLALKQADVSIALGEGSDANIKH' A
#
# COMPACT_ATOMS: atom_id res chain seq x y z
N MET A 1 14.07 -9.41 -0.92
CA MET A 1 12.74 -8.77 -1.02
C MET A 1 11.97 -9.29 -2.23
N HIS A 2 12.55 -9.21 -3.44
CA HIS A 2 11.96 -9.64 -4.71
C HIS A 2 11.26 -11.01 -4.67
N GLU A 3 11.95 -12.09 -4.29
CA GLU A 3 11.30 -13.41 -4.23
C GLU A 3 10.22 -13.53 -3.15
N ALA A 4 10.38 -12.81 -2.03
CA ALA A 4 9.45 -12.88 -0.92
C ALA A 4 8.09 -12.25 -1.29
N ILE A 5 8.08 -11.20 -2.12
CA ILE A 5 6.82 -10.52 -2.51
C ILE A 5 5.94 -11.40 -3.42
N PHE A 6 6.54 -12.34 -4.15
CA PHE A 6 5.80 -13.30 -5.00
C PHE A 6 5.44 -14.59 -4.28
N LYS A 7 6.12 -14.90 -3.17
CA LYS A 7 5.90 -16.14 -2.40
C LYS A 7 4.90 -15.98 -1.26
N TYR A 8 4.84 -14.81 -0.64
CA TYR A 8 4.03 -14.56 0.55
C TYR A 8 2.92 -13.54 0.29
N ASN A 9 1.73 -13.85 0.78
CA ASN A 9 0.56 -12.97 0.63
C ASN A 9 0.38 -11.99 1.80
N VAL A 10 1.14 -12.15 2.90
CA VAL A 10 1.02 -11.32 4.10
C VAL A 10 2.39 -10.82 4.50
N ILE A 11 2.52 -9.49 4.60
CA ILE A 11 3.72 -8.81 5.08
C ILE A 11 3.34 -7.93 6.25
N GLY A 12 3.85 -8.28 7.44
CA GLY A 12 3.66 -7.49 8.66
C GLY A 12 4.74 -6.41 8.82
N ARG A 13 4.41 -5.35 9.58
CA ARG A 13 5.35 -4.28 9.99
C ARG A 13 6.10 -3.61 8.82
N ALA A 14 5.45 -3.45 7.68
CA ALA A 14 6.02 -2.76 6.53
C ALA A 14 6.07 -1.23 6.75
N THR A 15 7.22 -0.63 6.45
CA THR A 15 7.38 0.83 6.43
C THR A 15 6.72 1.44 5.18
N PRO A 16 6.40 2.75 5.17
CA PRO A 16 5.85 3.42 3.98
C PRO A 16 6.69 3.18 2.72
N THR A 17 8.02 3.24 2.84
CA THR A 17 8.95 3.00 1.72
C THR A 17 8.88 1.55 1.22
N GLN A 18 8.76 0.58 2.12
CA GLN A 18 8.62 -0.83 1.75
C GLN A 18 7.29 -1.08 1.03
N LYS A 19 6.19 -0.46 1.46
CA LYS A 19 4.91 -0.57 0.74
C LYS A 19 5.03 -0.07 -0.70
N LEU A 20 5.75 1.04 -0.94
CA LEU A 20 6.05 1.52 -2.29
C LEU A 20 6.89 0.51 -3.09
N GLU A 21 7.92 -0.07 -2.47
CA GLU A 21 8.77 -1.08 -3.10
C GLU A 21 7.94 -2.30 -3.52
N PHE A 22 7.01 -2.76 -2.69
CA PHE A 22 6.15 -3.91 -3.00
C PHE A 22 5.31 -3.67 -4.26
N VAL A 23 4.70 -2.49 -4.40
CA VAL A 23 3.92 -2.14 -5.60
C VAL A 23 4.82 -2.19 -6.85
N LYS A 24 6.01 -1.60 -6.79
CA LYS A 24 6.96 -1.61 -7.91
C LYS A 24 7.39 -3.03 -8.29
N LEU A 25 7.75 -3.84 -7.31
CA LEU A 25 8.18 -5.23 -7.54
C LEU A 25 7.07 -6.07 -8.17
N LEU A 26 5.82 -5.93 -7.69
CA LEU A 26 4.68 -6.63 -8.27
C LEU A 26 4.42 -6.19 -9.74
N GLN A 27 4.58 -4.90 -10.03
CA GLN A 27 4.49 -4.34 -11.39
C GLN A 27 5.62 -4.83 -12.31
N GLU A 28 6.86 -4.92 -11.81
CA GLU A 28 8.00 -5.51 -12.53
C GLU A 28 7.74 -6.96 -12.93
N GLY A 29 7.01 -7.70 -12.09
CA GLY A 29 6.48 -9.04 -12.40
C GLY A 29 5.38 -9.07 -13.48
N LYS A 30 5.14 -7.95 -14.17
CA LYS A 30 4.08 -7.74 -15.19
C LYS A 30 2.65 -7.88 -14.64
N ASN A 31 2.46 -7.73 -13.33
CA ASN A 31 1.13 -7.70 -12.73
C ASN A 31 0.56 -6.28 -12.77
N ARG A 32 -0.77 -6.16 -12.91
CA ARG A 32 -1.47 -4.91 -12.58
C ARG A 32 -1.74 -4.89 -11.09
N VAL A 33 -1.36 -3.80 -10.43
CA VAL A 33 -1.45 -3.68 -8.98
C VAL A 33 -2.56 -2.72 -8.61
N ALA A 34 -3.52 -3.23 -7.82
CA ALA A 34 -4.48 -2.40 -7.11
C ALA A 34 -4.01 -2.21 -5.67
N MET A 35 -4.07 -0.97 -5.16
CA MET A 35 -3.76 -0.69 -3.77
C MET A 35 -4.93 0.00 -3.08
N THR A 36 -5.20 -0.41 -1.85
CA THR A 36 -6.11 0.26 -0.93
C THR A 36 -5.35 0.72 0.30
N GLY A 37 -5.72 1.87 0.86
CA GLY A 37 -5.09 2.45 2.05
C GLY A 37 -5.88 3.64 2.57
N ASP A 38 -5.63 4.02 3.81
CA ASP A 38 -6.46 4.95 4.59
C ASP A 38 -5.71 6.21 5.06
N GLY A 39 -4.40 6.34 4.77
CA GLY A 39 -3.64 7.47 5.30
C GLY A 39 -2.31 7.77 4.63
N LEU A 40 -1.59 8.72 5.23
CA LEU A 40 -0.33 9.28 4.73
C LEU A 40 0.76 8.23 4.48
N ASN A 41 0.74 7.14 5.26
CA ASN A 41 1.71 6.05 5.15
C ASN A 41 1.59 5.26 3.83
N ASP A 42 0.44 5.35 3.16
CA ASP A 42 0.15 4.62 1.93
C ASP A 42 0.22 5.52 0.69
N VAL A 43 0.33 6.84 0.85
CA VAL A 43 0.21 7.82 -0.25
C VAL A 43 1.15 7.54 -1.41
N LEU A 44 2.42 7.20 -1.13
CA LEU A 44 3.39 6.93 -2.19
C LEU A 44 3.04 5.67 -2.97
N ALA A 45 2.64 4.62 -2.26
CA ALA A 45 2.32 3.33 -2.84
C ALA A 45 0.97 3.38 -3.58
N LEU A 46 -0.02 4.10 -3.03
CA LEU A 46 -1.28 4.44 -3.69
C LEU A 46 -1.01 5.23 -4.98
N LYS A 47 -0.08 6.19 -4.99
CA LYS A 47 0.25 6.95 -6.21
C LYS A 47 0.95 6.09 -7.28
N GLN A 48 1.66 5.03 -6.86
CA GLN A 48 2.41 4.14 -7.75
C GLN A 48 1.53 3.04 -8.38
N ALA A 49 0.45 2.64 -7.71
CA ALA A 49 -0.42 1.56 -8.16
C ALA A 49 -1.17 1.90 -9.48
N ASP A 50 -1.52 0.88 -10.25
CA ASP A 50 -2.30 1.05 -11.49
C ASP A 50 -3.74 1.48 -11.19
N VAL A 51 -4.29 0.99 -10.07
CA VAL A 51 -5.59 1.37 -9.55
C VAL A 51 -5.46 1.62 -8.05
N SER A 52 -6.02 2.73 -7.60
CA SER A 52 -5.84 3.18 -6.21
C SER A 52 -7.19 3.51 -5.60
N ILE A 53 -7.45 2.93 -4.43
CA ILE A 53 -8.64 3.17 -3.63
C ILE A 53 -8.20 3.77 -2.32
N ALA A 54 -8.40 5.08 -2.17
CA ALA A 54 -8.23 5.73 -0.88
C ALA A 54 -9.51 5.50 -0.08
N LEU A 55 -9.40 4.78 1.02
CA LEU A 55 -10.45 4.76 2.03
C LEU A 55 -10.43 6.15 2.66
N GLY A 56 -11.52 6.91 2.54
CA GLY A 56 -11.66 8.19 3.25
C GLY A 56 -11.44 7.99 4.75
N GLU A 57 -11.10 9.06 5.48
CA GLU A 57 -10.87 9.00 6.92
C GLU A 57 -12.00 8.21 7.59
N GLY A 58 -11.71 6.96 7.95
CA GLY A 58 -12.59 6.12 8.73
C GLY A 58 -12.54 6.53 10.19
N SER A 59 -12.62 7.84 10.49
CA SER A 59 -13.02 8.35 11.79
C SER A 59 -13.12 9.87 11.78
N ASP A 60 -14.33 10.32 12.03
CA ASP A 60 -14.63 11.52 12.80
C ASP A 60 -14.06 11.36 14.25
N ALA A 61 -12.74 11.17 14.38
CA ALA A 61 -12.03 11.10 15.67
C ALA A 61 -11.60 12.50 16.12
N ASN A 62 -12.45 13.51 15.93
CA ASN A 62 -12.44 14.69 16.77
C ASN A 62 -13.32 14.42 18.00
N ILE A 63 -12.86 13.56 18.91
CA ILE A 63 -13.37 13.61 20.28
C ILE A 63 -12.75 14.86 20.91
N LYS A 64 -13.38 16.01 20.67
CA LYS A 64 -13.30 17.16 21.57
C LYS A 64 -14.12 16.81 22.81
N HIS A 65 -13.44 16.51 23.91
CA HIS A 65 -13.89 16.86 25.26
C HIS A 65 -12.67 17.17 26.12
#